data_AF-A0A2H0Q5V5-F1
#
_entry.id   AF-A0A2H0Q5V5-F1
#
_cell.length_a   1.000
_cell.length_b   1.000
_cell.length_c   1.000
_cell.angle_alpha   90.00
_cell.angle_beta   90.00
_cell.angle_gamma   90.00
#
_symmetry.space_group_name_H-M   'P 1'
#
loop_
_entity.id
_entity.type
_entity.pdbx_description
1 polymer ?
#
loop_
_entity_poly.entity_id
_entity_poly.type
_entity_poly.pdbx_seq_one_letter_code
_entity_poly.pdbx_strand_id
1 'polypeptide(L)'
;MVKLYFNFPSNQEPIPILNANSGGNQVSTYCHDVQLYGLSDGPLFPRLELIPQHFSLWDFSDTRFADINPTDGKSDINQTIIDRLQTEYNVSFATQVFNIISLNTRPNTGNAQIPASTPGGFFMVPWISPTTGRGFCPKQADYNGTNPVFKVIKDYVGVDTEGLYIALKQPELLTLPDGSTTEAPSSFLFIRENLLKQIWFYNENNQILIPNEVTAGQKTIHFYWPADTQDPYTKKDYQRIFTIRGANDLNNAGSNQIPTTISPSDKRLGCIPALN
;
A
#
# COMPACT_ATOMS: atom_id res chain seq x y z
N MET A 1 -16.60 -15.32 10.42
CA MET A 1 -16.62 -13.88 10.12
C MET A 1 -15.41 -13.57 9.26
N VAL A 2 -15.60 -12.91 8.11
CA VAL A 2 -14.52 -12.54 7.21
C VAL A 2 -14.08 -11.11 7.50
N LYS A 3 -12.77 -10.86 7.53
CA LYS A 3 -12.20 -9.52 7.74
C LYS A 3 -11.78 -8.88 6.43
N LEU A 4 -12.06 -7.60 6.28
CA LEU A 4 -11.58 -6.74 5.21
C LEU A 4 -10.69 -5.65 5.81
N TYR A 5 -9.61 -5.30 5.11
CA TYR A 5 -8.63 -4.33 5.55
C TYR A 5 -8.68 -3.10 4.65
N PHE A 6 -8.68 -1.92 5.26
CA PHE A 6 -8.74 -0.63 4.59
C PHE A 6 -7.64 0.27 5.12
N ASN A 7 -7.24 1.25 4.32
CA ASN A 7 -6.24 2.24 4.70
C ASN A 7 -6.85 3.63 4.50
N PHE A 8 -6.57 4.53 5.42
CA PHE A 8 -7.06 5.89 5.39
C PHE A 8 -6.00 6.85 5.94
N PRO A 9 -5.92 8.08 5.42
CA PRO A 9 -5.02 9.10 5.96
C PRO A 9 -5.31 9.40 7.42
N SER A 10 -4.28 9.67 8.23
CA SER A 10 -4.44 9.96 9.67
C SER A 10 -5.24 11.24 9.94
N ASN A 11 -5.24 12.18 9.00
CA ASN A 11 -6.00 13.43 9.05
C ASN A 11 -7.41 13.31 8.45
N GLN A 12 -7.83 12.12 8.02
CA GLN A 12 -9.17 11.86 7.48
C GLN A 12 -9.79 10.70 8.26
N GLU A 13 -10.84 10.99 9.02
CA GLU A 13 -11.62 9.94 9.67
C GLU A 13 -12.23 9.01 8.62
N PRO A 14 -12.26 7.68 8.86
CA PRO A 14 -12.89 6.75 7.95
C PRO A 14 -14.36 7.12 7.77
N ILE A 15 -14.76 7.31 6.52
CA ILE A 15 -16.15 7.59 6.17
C ILE A 15 -17.02 6.44 6.69
N PRO A 16 -18.09 6.72 7.45
CA PRO A 16 -18.97 5.68 7.96
C PRO A 16 -19.48 4.76 6.84
N ILE A 17 -19.47 3.45 7.09
CA ILE A 17 -20.13 2.50 6.21
C ILE A 17 -21.63 2.59 6.47
N LEU A 18 -22.34 3.19 5.52
CA LEU A 18 -23.79 3.12 5.48
C LEU A 18 -24.16 1.68 5.10
N ASN A 19 -24.53 0.87 6.09
CA ASN A 19 -25.20 -0.40 5.85
C ASN A 19 -26.55 -0.09 5.20
N ALA A 20 -26.66 -0.32 3.89
CA ALA A 20 -27.95 -0.30 3.21
C ALA A 20 -28.73 -1.54 3.66
N ASN A 21 -29.41 -1.46 4.80
CA ASN A 21 -30.43 -2.42 5.16
C ASN A 21 -31.59 -2.30 4.16
N SER A 22 -31.48 -2.97 3.00
CA SER A 22 -32.60 -3.06 2.06
C SER A 22 -32.49 -4.30 1.16
N GLY A 23 -32.30 -5.49 1.75
CA GLY A 23 -32.49 -6.77 1.06
C GLY A 23 -32.06 -7.97 1.89
N GLY A 24 -32.91 -8.99 2.00
CA GLY A 24 -32.76 -10.16 2.89
C GLY A 24 -31.56 -11.09 2.64
N ASN A 25 -30.73 -10.83 1.63
CA ASN A 25 -29.55 -11.61 1.26
C ASN A 25 -28.23 -10.81 1.34
N GLN A 26 -28.19 -9.70 2.09
CA GLN A 26 -26.99 -8.89 2.21
C GLN A 26 -26.13 -9.23 3.44
N VAL A 27 -24.82 -9.25 3.25
CA VAL A 27 -23.81 -9.42 4.31
C VAL A 27 -23.61 -8.07 4.99
N SER A 28 -23.93 -7.98 6.28
CA SER A 28 -23.68 -6.77 7.06
C SER A 28 -22.18 -6.56 7.28
N THR A 29 -21.70 -5.35 7.02
CA THR A 29 -20.31 -4.96 7.28
C THR A 29 -20.25 -4.02 8.47
N TYR A 30 -19.33 -4.26 9.39
CA TYR A 30 -19.15 -3.43 10.58
C TYR A 30 -17.67 -3.10 10.76
N CYS A 31 -17.38 -1.84 11.07
CA CYS A 31 -16.03 -1.35 11.30
C CYS A 31 -15.74 -1.05 12.77
N HIS A 32 -16.73 -1.21 13.64
CA HIS A 32 -16.68 -0.90 15.08
C HIS A 32 -17.36 -2.00 15.90
N ASP A 33 -17.28 -1.90 17.23
CA ASP A 33 -17.97 -2.80 18.15
C ASP A 33 -19.48 -2.52 18.17
N VAL A 34 -20.25 -3.38 17.51
CA VAL A 34 -21.72 -3.25 17.41
C VAL A 34 -22.46 -3.55 18.70
N GLN A 35 -21.86 -4.28 19.65
CA GLN A 35 -22.48 -4.55 20.94
C GLN A 35 -22.46 -3.29 21.82
N LEU A 36 -21.40 -2.49 21.70
CA LEU A 36 -21.22 -1.28 22.47
C LEU A 36 -21.88 -0.05 21.83
N TYR A 37 -21.75 0.12 20.50
CA TYR A 37 -22.19 1.34 19.81
C TYR A 37 -23.41 1.15 18.89
N GLY A 38 -23.96 -0.06 18.81
CA GLY A 38 -25.11 -0.37 17.96
C GLY A 38 -24.75 -0.64 16.50
N LEU A 39 -25.77 -0.86 15.66
CA LEU A 39 -25.61 -1.33 14.27
C LEU A 39 -25.22 -0.22 13.27
N SER A 40 -25.53 1.03 13.60
CA SER A 40 -25.21 2.18 12.75
C SER A 40 -23.76 2.59 12.96
N ASP A 41 -23.03 2.76 11.87
CA ASP A 41 -21.65 3.24 11.93
C ASP A 41 -21.60 4.75 12.20
N GLY A 42 -20.54 5.19 12.87
CA GLY A 42 -20.31 6.58 13.27
C GLY A 42 -18.82 6.94 13.22
N PRO A 43 -18.48 8.19 12.87
CA PRO A 43 -17.08 8.61 12.70
C PRO A 43 -16.29 8.58 14.02
N LEU A 44 -16.97 8.79 15.16
CA LEU A 44 -16.37 8.82 16.50
C LEU A 44 -16.15 7.43 17.11
N PHE A 45 -16.60 6.36 16.45
CA PHE A 45 -16.50 5.02 17.01
C PHE A 45 -15.10 4.42 16.75
N PRO A 46 -14.44 3.87 17.78
CA PRO A 46 -13.16 3.19 17.60
C PRO A 46 -13.25 2.10 16.53
N ARG A 47 -12.34 2.15 15.56
CA ARG A 47 -12.26 1.15 14.49
C ARG A 47 -11.66 -0.14 15.00
N LEU A 48 -12.24 -1.27 14.61
CA LEU A 48 -11.72 -2.59 14.93
C LEU A 48 -10.32 -2.75 14.34
N GLU A 49 -9.37 -3.17 15.18
CA GLU A 49 -7.98 -3.47 14.77
C GLU A 49 -7.27 -2.29 14.09
N LEU A 50 -7.58 -1.06 14.53
CA LEU A 50 -6.89 0.14 14.08
C LEU A 50 -5.39 0.07 14.42
N ILE A 51 -4.56 0.12 13.40
CA ILE A 51 -3.10 0.22 13.53
C ILE A 51 -2.69 1.65 13.15
N PRO A 52 -2.37 2.51 14.13
CA PRO A 52 -1.89 3.86 13.82
C PRO A 52 -0.53 3.77 13.15
N GLN A 53 -0.25 4.71 12.23
CA GLN A 53 1.04 4.83 11.55
C GLN A 53 1.51 3.52 10.89
N HIS A 54 0.57 2.79 10.28
CA HIS A 54 0.86 1.53 9.58
C HIS A 54 1.93 1.70 8.48
N PHE A 55 1.89 2.83 7.78
CA PHE A 55 2.95 3.35 6.92
C PHE A 55 2.83 4.88 6.80
N SER A 56 3.83 5.52 6.20
CA SER A 56 3.84 6.96 5.92
C SER A 56 3.81 7.24 4.43
N LEU A 57 3.24 8.38 4.04
CA LEU A 57 3.28 8.94 2.69
C LEU A 57 3.65 10.41 2.80
N TRP A 58 4.11 11.02 1.71
CA TRP A 58 4.16 12.49 1.64
C TRP A 58 2.74 13.02 1.47
N ASP A 59 2.41 14.09 2.19
CA ASP A 59 1.05 14.62 2.26
C ASP A 59 0.55 15.03 0.86
N PHE A 60 -0.67 14.63 0.50
CA PHE A 60 -1.27 14.99 -0.78
C PHE A 60 -1.59 16.50 -0.88
N SER A 61 -1.66 17.20 0.25
CA SER A 61 -1.87 18.65 0.35
C SER A 61 -0.56 19.45 0.34
N ASP A 62 0.60 18.80 0.32
CA ASP A 62 1.89 19.49 0.22
C ASP A 62 2.01 20.17 -1.14
N THR A 63 2.02 21.51 -1.14
CA THR A 63 2.06 22.33 -2.37
C THR A 63 3.32 22.12 -3.18
N ARG A 64 4.41 21.57 -2.58
CA ARG A 64 5.61 21.21 -3.33
C ARG A 64 5.35 20.03 -4.27
N PHE A 65 4.43 19.14 -3.89
CA PHE A 65 4.04 17.94 -4.64
C PHE A 65 2.72 18.11 -5.40
N ALA A 66 1.89 19.10 -5.06
CA ALA A 66 0.67 19.38 -5.79
C ALA A 66 0.96 19.77 -7.26
N ASP A 67 -0.01 19.53 -8.13
CA ASP A 67 -0.05 20.11 -9.47
C ASP A 67 -0.82 21.44 -9.36
N ILE A 68 -0.09 22.55 -9.23
CA ILE A 68 -0.66 23.90 -9.13
C ILE A 68 -1.10 24.40 -10.53
N ASN A 69 -0.68 23.73 -11.60
CA ASN A 69 -0.99 24.06 -12.99
C ASN A 69 -1.66 22.87 -13.71
N PRO A 70 -2.96 22.60 -13.44
CA PRO A 70 -3.65 21.34 -13.75
C PRO A 70 -3.80 20.99 -15.25
N THR A 71 -3.21 21.79 -16.13
CA THR A 71 -3.23 21.64 -17.58
C THR A 71 -2.31 20.55 -18.12
N ASP A 72 -1.28 20.11 -17.38
CA ASP A 72 -0.35 19.07 -17.84
C ASP A 72 -0.51 17.72 -17.11
N GLY A 73 -1.27 17.68 -16.01
CA GLY A 73 -1.55 16.49 -15.22
C GLY A 73 -0.32 15.91 -14.52
N LYS A 74 0.74 16.72 -14.34
CA LYS A 74 1.99 16.32 -13.70
C LYS A 74 2.17 17.08 -12.41
N SER A 75 2.53 16.34 -11.36
CA SER A 75 2.91 16.93 -10.08
C SER A 75 4.15 17.84 -10.24
N ASP A 76 4.07 19.09 -9.77
CA ASP A 76 5.08 20.14 -9.96
C ASP A 76 6.47 19.73 -9.45
N ILE A 77 6.52 18.87 -8.44
CA ILE A 77 7.78 18.33 -7.90
C ILE A 77 8.60 17.61 -8.98
N ASN A 78 7.93 16.89 -9.88
CA ASN A 78 8.60 16.11 -10.91
C ASN A 78 9.25 17.04 -11.93
N GLN A 79 8.56 18.10 -12.34
CA GLN A 79 9.12 19.12 -13.23
C GLN A 79 10.26 19.87 -12.54
N THR A 80 10.08 20.25 -11.27
CA THR A 80 11.12 20.90 -10.46
C THR A 80 12.40 20.05 -10.38
N ILE A 81 12.28 18.74 -10.18
CA ILE A 81 13.43 17.82 -10.17
C ILE A 81 14.13 17.81 -11.54
N ILE A 82 13.36 17.71 -12.63
CA ILE A 82 13.90 17.70 -14.00
C ILE A 82 14.68 19.00 -14.28
N ASP A 83 14.09 20.16 -13.96
CA ASP A 83 14.69 21.47 -14.21
C ASP A 83 15.97 21.68 -13.40
N ARG A 84 15.98 21.26 -12.13
CA ARG A 84 17.17 21.32 -11.27
C ARG A 84 18.28 20.41 -11.78
N LEU A 85 17.96 19.20 -12.21
CA LEU A 85 18.96 18.29 -12.78
C LEU A 85 19.60 18.87 -14.05
N GLN A 86 18.80 19.49 -14.91
CA GLN A 86 19.29 20.12 -16.13
C GLN A 86 20.12 21.38 -15.82
N THR A 87 19.68 22.21 -14.87
CA THR A 87 20.32 23.51 -14.58
C THR A 87 21.57 23.38 -13.71
N GLU A 88 21.53 22.56 -12.66
CA GLU A 88 22.62 22.44 -11.67
C GLU A 88 23.67 21.41 -12.09
N TYR A 89 23.27 20.39 -12.85
CA TYR A 89 24.12 19.24 -13.17
C TYR A 89 24.23 18.93 -14.66
N ASN A 90 23.51 19.65 -15.53
CA ASN A 90 23.42 19.36 -16.98
C ASN A 90 23.01 17.90 -17.27
N VAL A 91 22.11 17.36 -16.44
CA VAL A 91 21.58 16.00 -16.57
C VAL A 91 20.16 16.08 -17.13
N SER A 92 19.95 15.45 -18.28
CA SER A 92 18.60 15.30 -18.85
C SER A 92 17.89 14.12 -18.18
N PHE A 93 16.69 14.36 -17.64
CA PHE A 93 15.93 13.39 -16.86
C PHE A 93 14.46 13.46 -17.28
N ALA A 94 13.80 12.30 -17.46
CA ALA A 94 12.43 12.23 -17.97
C ALA A 94 11.50 11.35 -17.11
N THR A 95 12.00 10.83 -15.99
CA THR A 95 11.25 9.91 -15.14
C THR A 95 10.41 10.69 -14.12
N GLN A 96 9.15 10.32 -14.00
CA GLN A 96 8.29 10.77 -12.91
C GLN A 96 8.74 10.10 -11.61
N VAL A 97 9.23 10.88 -10.66
CA VAL A 97 9.78 10.40 -9.39
C VAL A 97 8.68 10.15 -8.37
N PHE A 98 7.68 11.03 -8.30
CA PHE A 98 6.59 10.95 -7.33
C PHE A 98 5.24 10.74 -8.01
N ASN A 99 4.48 9.81 -7.45
CA ASN A 99 3.13 9.44 -7.88
C ASN A 99 2.19 9.49 -6.69
N ILE A 100 0.93 9.79 -6.96
CA ILE A 100 -0.14 9.73 -5.95
C ILE A 100 -0.64 8.29 -5.83
N ILE A 101 -0.87 7.82 -4.60
CA ILE A 101 -1.54 6.55 -4.35
C ILE A 101 -2.98 6.80 -3.89
N SER A 102 -3.92 6.07 -4.49
CA SER A 102 -5.32 6.07 -4.06
C SER A 102 -5.55 4.92 -3.08
N LEU A 103 -6.07 5.24 -1.90
CA LEU A 103 -6.36 4.27 -0.84
C LEU A 103 -7.83 3.88 -0.87
N ASN A 104 -8.11 2.59 -0.81
CA ASN A 104 -9.47 2.11 -0.56
C ASN A 104 -9.78 2.29 0.92
N THR A 105 -10.75 3.16 1.21
CA THR A 105 -11.14 3.52 2.58
C THR A 105 -12.35 2.73 3.06
N ARG A 106 -13.05 2.03 2.15
CA ARG A 106 -14.26 1.23 2.43
C ARG A 106 -14.55 0.22 1.31
N PRO A 107 -15.42 -0.78 1.54
CA PRO A 107 -15.88 -1.67 0.49
C PRO A 107 -16.62 -0.90 -0.62
N ASN A 108 -16.49 -1.35 -1.88
CA ASN A 108 -17.30 -0.81 -2.97
C ASN A 108 -18.75 -1.34 -2.83
N THR A 109 -19.65 -0.54 -2.26
CA THR A 109 -21.04 -0.92 -2.01
C THR A 109 -21.98 -0.67 -3.20
N GLY A 110 -21.45 -0.36 -4.39
CA GLY A 110 -22.25 -0.08 -5.59
C GLY A 110 -23.02 1.24 -5.56
N ASN A 111 -23.02 1.98 -4.43
CA ASN A 111 -23.63 3.30 -4.31
C ASN A 111 -22.62 4.38 -4.73
N ALA A 112 -22.72 4.80 -5.99
CA ALA A 112 -21.76 5.65 -6.70
C ALA A 112 -21.62 7.11 -6.19
N GLN A 113 -22.32 7.51 -5.12
CA GLN A 113 -22.32 8.91 -4.67
C GLN A 113 -21.10 9.31 -3.83
N ILE A 114 -20.34 8.36 -3.27
CA ILE A 114 -19.12 8.66 -2.51
C ILE A 114 -18.00 7.72 -3.02
N PRO A 115 -16.83 8.24 -3.44
CA PRO A 115 -15.73 7.40 -3.90
C PRO A 115 -15.31 6.37 -2.84
N ALA A 116 -15.11 5.11 -3.24
CA ALA A 116 -14.55 4.08 -2.38
C ALA A 116 -13.03 4.23 -2.20
N SER A 117 -12.41 5.09 -3.03
CA SER A 117 -11.00 5.42 -2.98
C SER A 117 -10.80 6.93 -2.80
N THR A 118 -9.85 7.31 -1.94
CA THR A 118 -9.42 8.69 -1.75
C THR A 118 -7.91 8.83 -1.99
N PRO A 119 -7.44 10.03 -2.36
CA PRO A 119 -6.01 10.31 -2.37
C PRO A 119 -5.38 10.02 -1.00
N GLY A 120 -4.42 9.11 -0.96
CA GLY A 120 -3.69 8.76 0.26
C GLY A 120 -2.50 9.66 0.55
N GLY A 121 -1.82 10.11 -0.51
CA GLY A 121 -0.53 10.79 -0.43
C GLY A 121 0.35 10.44 -1.62
N PHE A 122 1.54 11.02 -1.65
CA PHE A 122 2.56 10.69 -2.64
C PHE A 122 3.47 9.57 -2.14
N PHE A 123 3.97 8.78 -3.08
CA PHE A 123 5.06 7.83 -2.90
C PHE A 123 6.09 8.04 -4.01
N MET A 124 7.34 7.64 -3.75
CA MET A 124 8.41 7.72 -4.72
C MET A 124 8.48 6.41 -5.51
N VAL A 125 8.72 6.49 -6.83
CA VAL A 125 8.97 5.28 -7.63
C VAL A 125 10.19 4.53 -7.10
N PRO A 126 10.18 3.19 -7.14
CA PRO A 126 11.36 2.44 -6.75
C PRO A 126 12.48 2.60 -7.76
N TRP A 127 13.72 2.42 -7.31
CA TRP A 127 14.91 2.51 -8.16
C TRP A 127 15.45 1.12 -8.46
N ILE A 128 16.10 0.95 -9.61
CA ILE A 128 16.79 -0.29 -9.97
C ILE A 128 18.29 -0.02 -9.95
N SER A 129 19.02 -0.75 -9.12
CA SER A 129 20.47 -0.64 -9.06
C SER A 129 21.08 -1.11 -10.38
N PRO A 130 21.91 -0.30 -11.05
CA PRO A 130 22.53 -0.71 -12.31
C PRO A 130 23.59 -1.81 -12.10
N THR A 131 24.12 -1.96 -10.87
CA THR A 131 25.15 -2.96 -10.56
C THR A 131 24.56 -4.32 -10.25
N THR A 132 23.43 -4.36 -9.52
CA THR A 132 22.82 -5.63 -9.08
C THR A 132 21.55 -5.99 -9.86
N GLY A 133 20.97 -5.05 -10.60
CA GLY A 133 19.65 -5.17 -11.23
C GLY A 133 18.49 -5.21 -10.22
N ARG A 134 18.74 -4.93 -8.94
CA ARG A 134 17.75 -5.07 -7.87
C ARG A 134 17.02 -3.77 -7.56
N GLY A 135 15.74 -3.91 -7.22
CA GLY A 135 14.93 -2.82 -6.69
C GLY A 135 15.48 -2.32 -5.35
N PHE A 136 15.53 -1.01 -5.15
CA PHE A 136 15.87 -0.39 -3.87
C PHE A 136 15.12 0.90 -3.64
N CYS A 137 15.09 1.31 -2.38
CA CYS A 137 14.62 2.62 -1.94
C CYS A 137 15.81 3.42 -1.39
N PRO A 138 16.06 4.64 -1.90
CA PRO A 138 17.20 5.44 -1.52
C PRO A 138 17.23 5.73 -0.02
N LYS A 139 18.43 5.68 0.55
CA LYS A 139 18.74 6.04 1.94
C LYS A 139 19.66 7.25 1.98
N GLN A 140 19.99 7.73 3.18
CA GLN A 140 20.96 8.80 3.39
C GLN A 140 22.28 8.54 2.67
N ALA A 141 22.74 7.30 2.57
CA ALA A 141 23.94 6.95 1.81
C ALA A 141 23.81 7.28 0.31
N ASP A 142 22.65 7.02 -0.28
CA ASP A 142 22.37 7.32 -1.70
C ASP A 142 22.20 8.83 -1.90
N TYR A 143 21.45 9.49 -1.02
CA TYR A 143 21.21 10.93 -1.05
C TYR A 143 22.47 11.77 -0.89
N ASN A 144 23.43 11.30 -0.08
CA ASN A 144 24.74 11.94 0.11
C ASN A 144 25.82 11.39 -0.85
N GLY A 145 25.43 10.48 -1.75
CA GLY A 145 26.31 9.88 -2.73
C GLY A 145 26.68 10.81 -3.88
N THR A 146 27.21 10.24 -4.96
CA THR A 146 27.66 11.02 -6.13
C THR A 146 26.57 11.23 -7.18
N ASN A 147 25.48 10.45 -7.14
CA ASN A 147 24.42 10.51 -8.15
C ASN A 147 23.66 11.86 -8.05
N PRO A 148 23.70 12.71 -9.10
CA PRO A 148 23.00 14.00 -9.10
C PRO A 148 21.51 13.89 -8.81
N VAL A 149 20.86 12.83 -9.29
CA VAL A 149 19.42 12.61 -9.11
C VAL A 149 19.08 12.48 -7.63
N PHE A 150 19.85 11.69 -6.88
CA PHE A 150 19.62 11.52 -5.44
C PHE A 150 19.98 12.78 -4.65
N LYS A 151 20.95 13.58 -5.09
CA LYS A 151 21.25 14.87 -4.47
C LYS A 151 20.09 15.85 -4.58
N VAL A 152 19.46 15.96 -5.75
CA VAL A 152 18.30 16.84 -5.94
C VAL A 152 17.07 16.33 -5.16
N ILE A 153 16.81 15.02 -5.18
CA ILE A 153 15.69 14.41 -4.46
C ILE A 153 15.82 14.58 -2.94
N LYS A 154 17.05 14.57 -2.41
CA LYS A 154 17.34 14.72 -0.97
C LYS A 154 16.65 15.93 -0.37
N ASP A 155 16.61 17.06 -1.08
CA ASP A 155 16.07 18.34 -0.59
C ASP A 155 14.55 18.28 -0.35
N TYR A 156 13.86 17.29 -0.93
CA TYR A 156 12.40 17.13 -0.82
C TYR A 156 12.01 15.94 0.06
N VAL A 157 12.81 14.88 0.07
CA VAL A 157 12.56 13.68 0.86
C VAL A 157 13.05 13.84 2.30
N GLY A 158 14.29 14.28 2.50
CA GLY A 158 14.86 14.58 3.82
C GLY A 158 15.06 13.41 4.79
N VAL A 159 14.58 12.19 4.49
CA VAL A 159 14.61 11.02 5.40
C VAL A 159 15.02 9.74 4.67
N ASP A 160 15.38 8.69 5.40
CA ASP A 160 15.51 7.36 4.80
C ASP A 160 14.17 6.89 4.22
N THR A 161 14.23 6.14 3.12
CA THR A 161 13.03 5.53 2.53
C THR A 161 13.09 4.00 2.61
N GLU A 162 11.92 3.38 2.66
CA GLU A 162 11.76 1.93 2.64
C GLU A 162 10.73 1.52 1.58
N GLY A 163 10.79 0.26 1.13
CA GLY A 163 9.83 -0.28 0.19
C GLY A 163 8.41 -0.34 0.75
N LEU A 164 7.44 0.06 -0.04
CA LEU A 164 6.03 -0.24 0.16
C LEU A 164 5.66 -1.45 -0.68
N TYR A 165 4.99 -2.42 -0.09
CA TYR A 165 4.46 -3.59 -0.79
C TYR A 165 2.95 -3.64 -0.64
N ILE A 166 2.31 -4.38 -1.54
CA ILE A 166 0.89 -4.66 -1.49
C ILE A 166 0.70 -6.17 -1.54
N ALA A 167 -0.24 -6.64 -0.72
CA ALA A 167 -0.52 -8.04 -0.57
C ALA A 167 -2.01 -8.33 -0.71
N LEU A 168 -2.33 -9.41 -1.40
CA LEU A 168 -3.69 -9.92 -1.55
C LEU A 168 -3.95 -11.00 -0.50
N LYS A 169 -5.03 -10.85 0.25
CA LYS A 169 -5.52 -11.87 1.19
C LYS A 169 -5.95 -13.12 0.43
N GLN A 170 -5.68 -14.30 0.98
CA GLN A 170 -6.24 -15.54 0.47
C GLN A 170 -7.79 -15.47 0.41
N PRO A 171 -8.41 -15.99 -0.67
CA PRO A 171 -9.87 -16.03 -0.78
C PRO A 171 -10.52 -16.74 0.41
N GLU A 172 -11.63 -16.18 0.88
CA GLU A 172 -12.47 -16.74 1.94
C GLU A 172 -13.91 -16.86 1.42
N LEU A 173 -14.67 -17.82 1.93
CA LEU A 173 -16.09 -17.96 1.59
C LEU A 173 -16.95 -17.27 2.66
N LEU A 174 -18.00 -16.58 2.22
CA LEU A 174 -19.07 -16.06 3.04
C LEU A 174 -20.25 -17.02 2.99
N THR A 175 -20.79 -17.38 4.15
CA THR A 175 -22.07 -18.08 4.25
C THR A 175 -23.18 -17.05 4.36
N LEU A 176 -24.13 -17.10 3.44
CA LEU A 176 -25.29 -16.23 3.40
C LEU A 176 -26.38 -16.72 4.38
N PRO A 177 -27.36 -15.87 4.74
CA PRO A 177 -28.46 -16.25 5.64
C PRO A 177 -29.27 -17.46 5.17
N ASP A 178 -29.31 -17.73 3.86
CA ASP A 178 -29.99 -18.87 3.24
C ASP A 178 -29.14 -20.17 3.27
N GLY A 179 -27.95 -20.14 3.87
CA GLY A 179 -27.03 -21.27 3.97
C GLY A 179 -26.15 -21.48 2.73
N SER A 180 -26.36 -20.72 1.65
CA SER A 180 -25.49 -20.78 0.47
C SER A 180 -24.13 -20.11 0.74
N THR A 181 -23.13 -20.42 -0.08
CA THR A 181 -21.80 -19.81 0.01
C THR A 181 -21.50 -18.94 -1.21
N THR A 182 -20.84 -17.82 -0.97
CA THR A 182 -20.31 -16.93 -2.00
C THR A 182 -18.86 -16.55 -1.67
N GLU A 183 -18.08 -16.16 -2.67
CA GLU A 183 -16.72 -15.68 -2.42
C GLU A 183 -16.77 -14.33 -1.70
N ALA A 184 -15.97 -14.19 -0.65
CA ALA A 184 -15.83 -12.92 0.04
C ALA A 184 -15.14 -11.89 -0.88
N PRO A 185 -15.44 -10.60 -0.72
CA PRO A 185 -14.68 -9.56 -1.41
C PRO A 185 -13.17 -9.69 -1.17
N SER A 186 -12.39 -9.49 -2.23
CA SER A 186 -10.94 -9.40 -2.15
C SER A 186 -10.51 -8.30 -1.18
N SER A 187 -9.49 -8.59 -0.37
CA SER A 187 -8.91 -7.62 0.57
C SER A 187 -7.43 -7.46 0.29
N PHE A 188 -6.99 -6.21 0.24
CA PHE A 188 -5.59 -5.84 0.05
C PHE A 188 -5.02 -5.24 1.32
N LEU A 189 -3.72 -5.40 1.51
CA LEU A 189 -2.98 -4.80 2.62
C LEU A 189 -1.71 -4.19 2.06
N PHE A 190 -1.48 -2.91 2.34
CA PHE A 190 -0.17 -2.31 2.17
C PHE A 190 0.73 -2.74 3.33
N ILE A 191 2.01 -2.99 3.10
CA ILE A 191 2.94 -3.36 4.15
C ILE A 191 4.33 -2.79 3.86
N ARG A 192 4.94 -2.19 4.87
CA ARG A 192 6.29 -1.60 4.81
C ARG A 192 7.38 -2.66 4.81
N GLU A 193 8.48 -2.42 4.09
CA GLU A 193 9.60 -3.33 3.89
C GLU A 193 10.18 -3.83 5.22
N ASN A 194 10.36 -2.93 6.19
CA ASN A 194 10.95 -3.26 7.49
C ASN A 194 10.13 -4.31 8.25
N LEU A 195 8.79 -4.18 8.25
CA LEU A 195 7.90 -5.16 8.87
C LEU A 195 7.81 -6.44 8.04
N LEU A 196 7.65 -6.30 6.72
CA LEU A 196 7.49 -7.45 5.82
C LEU A 196 8.69 -8.40 5.93
N LYS A 197 9.92 -7.87 5.91
CA LYS A 197 11.14 -8.68 5.97
C LYS A 197 11.29 -9.50 7.25
N GLN A 198 10.58 -9.14 8.33
CA GLN A 198 10.56 -9.90 9.58
C GLN A 198 9.59 -11.08 9.55
N ILE A 199 8.57 -11.02 8.70
CA ILE A 199 7.43 -11.97 8.73
C ILE A 199 7.22 -12.74 7.43
N TRP A 200 7.93 -12.37 6.35
CA TRP A 200 7.73 -12.96 5.04
C TRP A 200 8.35 -14.35 4.92
N PHE A 201 7.71 -15.19 4.11
CA PHE A 201 8.20 -16.52 3.79
C PHE A 201 7.77 -16.95 2.39
N TYR A 202 8.38 -18.01 1.88
CA TYR A 202 7.85 -18.78 0.75
C TYR A 202 7.83 -20.27 1.10
N ASN A 203 6.96 -21.03 0.42
CA ASN A 203 6.89 -22.47 0.58
C ASN A 203 7.61 -23.17 -0.57
N GLU A 204 8.46 -24.13 -0.25
CA GLU A 204 9.11 -25.02 -1.22
C GLU A 204 9.23 -26.41 -0.59
N ASN A 205 8.78 -27.44 -1.29
CA ASN A 205 8.79 -28.83 -0.80
C ASN A 205 8.16 -28.98 0.61
N ASN A 206 7.02 -28.31 0.84
CA ASN A 206 6.30 -28.25 2.12
C ASN A 206 7.11 -27.67 3.30
N GLN A 207 8.21 -26.96 3.03
CA GLN A 207 8.98 -26.24 4.04
C GLN A 207 8.82 -24.73 3.86
N ILE A 208 8.70 -24.03 4.99
CA ILE A 208 8.76 -22.57 5.07
C ILE A 208 10.22 -22.15 5.00
N LEU A 209 10.53 -21.27 4.03
CA LEU A 209 11.87 -20.72 3.81
C LEU A 209 11.82 -19.19 3.82
N ILE A 210 12.93 -18.58 4.28
CA ILE A 210 13.06 -17.13 4.39
C ILE A 210 13.60 -16.56 3.06
N PRO A 211 12.89 -15.61 2.42
CA PRO A 211 13.36 -14.99 1.20
C PRO A 211 14.60 -14.13 1.45
N ASN A 212 15.59 -14.26 0.59
CA ASN A 212 16.61 -13.25 0.34
C ASN A 212 16.23 -12.37 -0.86
N GLU A 213 17.04 -11.38 -1.16
CA GLU A 213 16.82 -10.41 -2.26
C GLU A 213 16.68 -11.04 -3.65
N VAL A 214 17.22 -12.24 -3.89
CA VAL A 214 17.08 -12.95 -5.17
C VAL A 214 15.75 -13.72 -5.18
N THR A 215 15.53 -14.54 -4.16
CA THR A 215 14.33 -15.38 -4.05
C THR A 215 13.05 -14.57 -3.92
N ALA A 216 13.10 -13.37 -3.32
CA ALA A 216 11.98 -12.45 -3.24
C ALA A 216 11.42 -12.08 -4.63
N GLY A 217 12.28 -12.02 -5.65
CA GLY A 217 11.88 -11.73 -7.02
C GLY A 217 11.47 -12.96 -7.86
N GLN A 218 11.71 -14.17 -7.36
CA GLN A 218 11.48 -15.42 -8.10
C GLN A 218 10.36 -16.28 -7.50
N LYS A 219 10.09 -16.13 -6.21
CA LYS A 219 9.16 -16.96 -5.46
C LYS A 219 7.86 -16.20 -5.17
N THR A 220 6.82 -16.95 -4.85
CA THR A 220 5.57 -16.40 -4.33
C THR A 220 5.76 -16.16 -2.84
N ILE A 221 5.78 -14.89 -2.45
CA ILE A 221 6.04 -14.48 -1.08
C ILE A 221 4.72 -14.33 -0.33
N HIS A 222 4.67 -14.94 0.85
CA HIS A 222 3.53 -14.94 1.76
C HIS A 222 3.92 -14.34 3.11
N PHE A 223 2.91 -13.99 3.91
CA PHE A 223 3.05 -13.73 5.33
C PHE A 223 1.70 -13.97 6.04
N TYR A 224 1.75 -14.11 7.36
CA TYR A 224 0.57 -14.18 8.21
C TYR A 224 0.24 -12.81 8.79
N TRP A 225 -1.05 -12.45 8.79
CA TRP A 225 -1.53 -11.16 9.31
C TRP A 225 -2.76 -11.34 10.21
N PRO A 226 -2.88 -10.63 11.35
CA PRO A 226 -1.98 -9.62 11.91
C PRO A 226 -0.56 -10.13 12.18
N ALA A 227 0.45 -9.28 11.98
CA ALA A 227 1.85 -9.68 12.11
C ALA A 227 2.19 -10.13 13.54
N ASP A 228 3.01 -11.18 13.65
CA ASP A 228 3.74 -11.52 14.86
C ASP A 228 5.22 -11.64 14.50
N THR A 229 6.05 -10.74 15.03
CA THR A 229 7.49 -10.73 14.75
C THR A 229 8.27 -11.68 15.66
N GLN A 230 7.65 -12.22 16.72
CA GLN A 230 8.27 -13.17 17.63
C GLN A 230 8.10 -14.62 17.14
N ASP A 231 6.96 -14.94 16.53
CA ASP A 231 6.69 -16.23 15.89
C ASP A 231 6.05 -16.05 14.49
N PRO A 232 6.83 -15.55 13.51
CA PRO A 232 6.29 -15.17 12.20
C PRO A 232 5.89 -16.34 11.30
N TYR A 233 6.38 -17.55 11.58
CA TYR A 233 6.27 -18.71 10.69
C TYR A 233 5.25 -19.75 11.16
N THR A 234 4.65 -19.55 12.33
CA THR A 234 3.56 -20.39 12.83
C THR A 234 2.23 -19.67 12.65
N LYS A 235 1.36 -20.20 11.77
CA LYS A 235 0.05 -19.61 11.56
C LYS A 235 -0.83 -19.77 12.80
N LYS A 236 -1.37 -18.66 13.30
CA LYS A 236 -2.37 -18.63 14.38
C LYS A 236 -3.79 -18.58 13.82
N ASP A 237 -4.77 -19.02 14.60
CA ASP A 237 -6.18 -19.14 14.15
C ASP A 237 -6.80 -17.81 13.72
N TYR A 238 -6.40 -16.72 14.37
CA TYR A 238 -6.87 -15.37 14.06
C TYR A 238 -6.16 -14.74 12.86
N GLN A 239 -5.06 -15.33 12.39
CA GLN A 239 -4.30 -14.82 11.26
C GLN A 239 -4.87 -15.31 9.91
N ARG A 240 -4.63 -14.51 8.87
CA ARG A 240 -4.90 -14.83 7.48
C ARG A 240 -3.62 -14.79 6.67
N ILE A 241 -3.60 -15.56 5.59
CA ILE A 241 -2.45 -15.61 4.68
C ILE A 241 -2.62 -14.48 3.67
N PHE A 242 -1.58 -13.69 3.54
CA PHE A 242 -1.45 -12.67 2.52
C PHE A 242 -0.35 -13.06 1.55
N THR A 243 -0.51 -12.67 0.28
CA THR A 243 0.50 -12.94 -0.75
C THR A 243 0.90 -11.65 -1.42
N ILE A 244 2.20 -11.38 -1.51
CA ILE A 244 2.75 -10.20 -2.17
C ILE A 244 2.41 -10.21 -3.66
N ARG A 245 2.02 -9.06 -4.18
CA ARG A 245 1.64 -8.81 -5.57
C ARG A 245 2.40 -7.60 -6.09
N GLY A 246 2.85 -7.67 -7.34
CA GLY A 246 3.35 -6.50 -8.06
C GLY A 246 2.19 -5.63 -8.56
N ALA A 247 2.50 -4.39 -8.96
CA ALA A 247 1.50 -3.46 -9.49
C ALA A 247 0.67 -4.06 -10.65
N ASN A 248 1.32 -4.83 -11.53
CA ASN A 248 0.65 -5.44 -12.69
C ASN A 248 -0.28 -6.61 -12.32
N ASP A 249 -0.02 -7.31 -11.22
CA ASP A 249 -0.83 -8.45 -10.77
C ASP A 249 -2.19 -8.00 -10.20
N LEU A 250 -2.31 -6.72 -9.90
CA LEU A 250 -3.46 -6.11 -9.25
C LEU A 250 -4.50 -5.56 -10.24
N ASN A 251 -4.11 -5.30 -11.49
CA ASN A 251 -4.99 -4.75 -12.52
C ASN A 251 -6.17 -5.67 -12.88
N ASN A 252 -6.09 -6.98 -12.57
CA ASN A 252 -7.18 -7.94 -12.76
C ASN A 252 -8.06 -8.16 -11.51
N ALA A 253 -7.71 -7.56 -10.36
CA ALA A 253 -8.36 -7.81 -9.07
C ALA A 253 -9.26 -6.65 -8.60
N GLY A 254 -9.63 -5.72 -9.50
CA GLY A 254 -10.53 -4.61 -9.21
C GLY A 254 -9.94 -3.51 -8.30
N SER A 255 -8.62 -3.48 -8.12
CA SER A 255 -7.94 -2.46 -7.32
C SER A 255 -7.59 -1.22 -8.15
N ASN A 256 -7.47 -0.07 -7.46
CA ASN A 256 -6.96 1.18 -8.00
C ASN A 256 -5.72 0.92 -8.87
N GLN A 257 -5.73 1.40 -10.11
CA GLN A 257 -4.54 1.41 -10.96
C GLN A 257 -3.43 2.13 -10.19
N ILE A 258 -2.31 1.46 -9.96
CA ILE A 258 -1.19 2.09 -9.28
C ILE A 258 -0.28 2.66 -10.37
N PRO A 259 -0.18 3.99 -10.51
CA PRO A 259 0.60 4.61 -11.56
C PRO A 259 2.09 4.45 -11.22
N THR A 260 2.70 3.36 -11.68
CA THR A 260 4.16 3.20 -11.70
C THR A 260 4.59 2.61 -13.03
N THR A 261 5.61 3.22 -13.63
CA THR A 261 6.27 2.71 -14.85
C THR A 261 7.44 1.79 -14.51
N ILE A 262 7.80 1.67 -13.23
CA ILE A 262 8.92 0.85 -12.74
C ILE A 262 8.34 -0.28 -11.90
N SER A 263 8.67 -1.53 -12.29
CA SER A 263 8.27 -2.74 -11.58
C SER A 263 9.50 -3.58 -11.27
N PRO A 264 10.14 -3.38 -10.09
CA PRO A 264 11.26 -4.21 -9.69
C PRO A 264 10.85 -5.67 -9.47
N SER A 265 11.81 -6.58 -9.61
CA SER A 265 11.54 -8.03 -9.54
C SER A 265 10.95 -8.48 -8.20
N ASP A 266 11.33 -7.83 -7.10
CA ASP A 266 10.84 -8.13 -5.76
C ASP A 266 9.43 -7.61 -5.48
N LYS A 267 8.73 -7.06 -6.49
CA LYS A 267 7.32 -6.64 -6.43
C LYS A 267 7.06 -5.45 -5.51
N ARG A 268 8.10 -4.72 -5.08
CA ARG A 268 7.90 -3.45 -4.36
C ARG A 268 7.11 -2.48 -5.23
N LEU A 269 6.16 -1.81 -4.61
CA LEU A 269 5.27 -0.86 -5.27
C LEU A 269 5.92 0.51 -5.45
N GLY A 270 6.68 0.91 -4.43
CA GLY A 270 7.15 2.27 -4.26
C GLY A 270 8.08 2.38 -3.08
N CYS A 271 8.57 3.59 -2.87
CA CYS A 271 9.38 3.98 -1.73
C CYS A 271 8.62 5.03 -0.94
N ILE A 272 8.59 4.83 0.37
CA ILE A 272 7.89 5.68 1.34
C ILE A 272 8.87 6.12 2.43
N PRO A 273 8.57 7.21 3.17
CA PRO A 273 9.33 7.56 4.36
C PRO A 273 9.45 6.36 5.30
N ALA A 274 10.68 6.03 5.70
CA ALA A 274 10.93 4.95 6.64
C ALA A 274 10.41 5.35 8.03
N LEU A 275 9.65 4.45 8.65
CA LEU A 275 9.20 4.61 10.02
C LEU A 275 10.14 3.83 10.94
N ASN A 276 10.96 4.56 11.71
CA ASN A 276 11.87 3.98 12.70
C ASN A 276 11.12 3.35 13.87
#